data_AF-A0A840IE64-F1
#
_entry.id   AF-A0A840IE64-F1
#
_cell.length_a   1.000
_cell.length_b   1.000
_cell.length_c   1.000
_cell.angle_alpha   90.00
_cell.angle_beta   90.00
_cell.angle_gamma   90.00
#
_symmetry.space_group_name_H-M   'P 1'
#
loop_
_entity.id
_entity.type
_entity.pdbx_description
1 polymer ?
#
loop_
_entity_poly.entity_id
_entity_poly.type
_entity_poly.pdbx_seq_one_letter_code
_entity_poly.pdbx_strand_id
1 'polypeptide(L)'
;MTFALDDFLRAAPRLQRIALRALLALARRPRGAALLARLPAADQLAHATLGLIRYDDHATAVPLGWDAAAVVARGRELRAAASASRKVEGSW
;
A
#
# COMPACT_ATOMS: atom_id res chain seq x y z
N MET A 1 2.17 -3.75 12.76
CA MET A 1 1.15 -3.51 11.72
C MET A 1 0.15 -4.66 11.52
N THR A 2 0.07 -5.66 12.41
CA THR A 2 -0.91 -6.77 12.30
C THR A 2 -2.37 -6.33 12.54
N PHE A 3 -2.57 -5.23 13.26
CA PHE A 3 -3.89 -4.71 13.64
C PHE A 3 -4.75 -4.27 12.44
N ALA A 4 -4.20 -3.54 11.47
CA ALA A 4 -4.96 -3.03 10.33
C ALA A 4 -5.53 -4.16 9.44
N LEU A 5 -4.79 -5.26 9.30
CA LEU A 5 -5.24 -6.44 8.54
C LEU A 5 -6.40 -7.16 9.22
N ASP A 6 -6.25 -7.44 10.51
CA ASP A 6 -7.28 -8.18 11.24
C ASP A 6 -8.58 -7.38 11.35
N ASP A 7 -8.51 -6.05 11.44
CA ASP A 7 -9.69 -5.17 11.43
C ASP A 7 -10.36 -5.11 10.05
N PHE A 8 -9.59 -5.01 8.97
CA PHE A 8 -10.13 -5.11 7.61
C PHE A 8 -10.85 -6.45 7.38
N LEU A 9 -10.22 -7.56 7.78
CA LEU A 9 -10.83 -8.89 7.67
C LEU A 9 -12.08 -9.00 8.56
N ARG A 10 -12.09 -8.38 9.74
CA ARG A 10 -13.26 -8.32 10.63
C ARG A 10 -14.44 -7.55 10.04
N ALA A 11 -14.21 -6.60 9.15
CA ALA A 11 -15.28 -5.88 8.47
C ALA A 11 -15.96 -6.73 7.37
N ALA A 12 -15.26 -7.73 6.82
CA ALA A 12 -15.80 -8.57 5.76
C ALA A 12 -16.89 -9.56 6.25
N PRO A 13 -17.91 -9.88 5.42
CA PRO A 13 -18.85 -10.97 5.65
C PRO A 13 -18.15 -12.28 5.98
N ARG A 14 -18.74 -13.10 6.86
CA ARG A 14 -18.09 -14.31 7.43
C ARG A 14 -17.47 -15.24 6.38
N LEU A 15 -18.18 -15.52 5.28
CA LEU A 15 -17.68 -16.39 4.21
C LEU A 15 -16.50 -15.76 3.45
N GLN A 16 -16.62 -14.49 3.07
CA GLN A 16 -15.53 -13.74 2.42
C GLN A 16 -14.30 -13.63 3.32
N ARG A 17 -14.49 -13.46 4.63
CA ARG A 17 -13.39 -13.42 5.60
C ARG A 17 -12.60 -14.73 5.63
N ILE A 18 -13.28 -15.87 5.60
CA ILE A 18 -12.64 -17.19 5.58
C ILE A 18 -11.87 -17.37 4.27
N ALA A 19 -12.50 -17.04 3.14
CA ALA A 19 -11.86 -17.13 1.82
C ALA A 19 -10.60 -16.26 1.72
N LEU A 20 -10.67 -14.99 2.15
CA LEU A 20 -9.55 -14.06 2.18
C LEU A 20 -8.42 -14.55 3.10
N ARG A 21 -8.74 -15.09 4.28
CA ARG A 21 -7.73 -15.66 5.19
C ARG A 21 -7.01 -16.85 4.58
N ALA A 22 -7.75 -17.76 3.94
CA ALA A 22 -7.16 -18.91 3.26
C ALA A 22 -6.25 -18.47 2.11
N LEU A 23 -6.73 -17.53 1.29
CA LEU A 23 -6.00 -16.96 0.15
C LEU A 23 -4.67 -16.32 0.61
N LEU A 24 -4.72 -15.48 1.65
CA LEU A 24 -3.53 -14.82 2.21
C LEU A 24 -2.55 -15.81 2.84
N ALA A 25 -3.06 -16.87 3.49
CA ALA A 25 -2.21 -17.93 4.05
C ALA A 25 -1.49 -18.72 2.96
N LEU A 26 -2.14 -18.97 1.82
CA LEU A 26 -1.55 -19.59 0.63
C LEU A 26 -0.49 -18.69 0.01
N ALA A 27 -0.79 -17.41 -0.21
CA ALA A 27 0.14 -16.45 -0.82
C ALA A 27 1.44 -16.25 0.00
N ARG A 28 1.37 -16.39 1.33
CA ARG A 28 2.54 -16.27 2.22
C ARG A 28 3.47 -17.48 2.22
N ARG A 29 3.06 -18.61 1.64
CA ARG A 29 3.89 -19.82 1.56
C ARG A 29 4.41 -20.00 0.12
N PRO A 30 5.68 -20.37 -0.07
CA PRO A 30 6.27 -20.48 -1.42
C PRO A 30 5.52 -21.47 -2.32
N ARG A 31 5.09 -22.61 -1.77
CA ARG A 31 4.27 -23.59 -2.50
C ARG A 31 2.86 -23.08 -2.82
N GLY A 32 2.29 -22.26 -1.95
CA GLY A 32 0.95 -21.69 -2.15
C GLY A 32 0.95 -20.55 -3.16
N ALA A 33 1.99 -19.69 -3.14
CA ALA A 33 2.22 -18.68 -4.16
C ALA A 33 2.38 -19.30 -5.56
N ALA A 34 3.14 -20.39 -5.68
CA ALA A 34 3.28 -21.12 -6.94
C ALA A 34 1.96 -21.72 -7.46
N LEU A 35 1.04 -22.08 -6.56
CA LEU A 35 -0.31 -22.54 -6.93
C LEU A 35 -1.18 -21.36 -7.39
N LEU A 36 -1.13 -20.24 -6.66
CA LEU A 36 -1.89 -19.04 -7.01
C LEU A 36 -1.47 -18.46 -8.37
N ALA A 37 -0.18 -18.49 -8.70
CA ALA A 37 0.34 -18.07 -10.00
C ALA A 37 -0.30 -18.81 -11.21
N ARG A 38 -0.94 -19.97 -10.99
CA ARG A 38 -1.70 -20.70 -12.03
C ARG A 38 -3.16 -20.27 -12.15
N LEU A 39 -3.64 -19.43 -11.24
CA LEU A 39 -5.01 -18.93 -11.15
C LEU A 39 -4.98 -17.39 -11.15
N PRO A 40 -4.96 -16.75 -12.33
CA PRO A 40 -4.67 -15.32 -12.46
C PRO A 40 -5.55 -14.41 -11.60
N ALA A 41 -6.86 -14.70 -11.52
CA ALA A 41 -7.77 -13.93 -10.68
C ALA A 41 -7.47 -14.08 -9.18
N ALA A 42 -7.07 -15.27 -8.73
CA ALA A 42 -6.75 -15.52 -7.33
C ALA A 42 -5.39 -14.92 -6.95
N ASP A 43 -4.42 -14.96 -7.87
CA ASP A 43 -3.11 -14.34 -7.69
C ASP A 43 -3.21 -12.81 -7.59
N GLN A 44 -3.96 -12.21 -8.51
CA GLN A 44 -4.23 -10.78 -8.51
C GLN A 44 -4.97 -10.35 -7.25
N LEU A 45 -6.00 -11.09 -6.84
CA LEU A 45 -6.73 -10.81 -5.60
C LEU A 45 -5.80 -10.88 -4.37
N ALA A 46 -4.91 -11.87 -4.32
CA ALA A 46 -3.96 -12.02 -3.22
C ALA A 46 -2.98 -10.85 -3.15
N HIS A 47 -2.40 -10.46 -4.29
CA HIS A 47 -1.45 -9.36 -4.37
C HIS A 47 -2.13 -8.01 -4.11
N ALA A 48 -3.31 -7.77 -4.67
CA ALA A 48 -4.10 -6.56 -4.42
C ALA A 48 -4.45 -6.44 -2.92
N THR A 49 -4.89 -7.54 -2.31
CA THR A 49 -5.22 -7.55 -0.88
C THR A 49 -3.97 -7.27 -0.04
N LEU A 50 -2.86 -7.98 -0.28
CA LEU A 50 -1.59 -7.75 0.43
C LEU A 50 -1.06 -6.33 0.25
N GLY A 51 -1.18 -5.77 -0.95
CA GLY A 51 -0.82 -4.39 -1.27
C GLY A 51 -1.66 -3.37 -0.52
N LEU A 52 -2.98 -3.56 -0.47
CA LEU A 52 -3.91 -2.68 0.24
C LEU A 52 -3.63 -2.64 1.76
N ILE A 53 -3.20 -3.76 2.32
CA ILE A 53 -2.92 -3.91 3.76
C ILE A 53 -1.57 -3.28 4.15
N ARG A 54 -0.66 -3.11 3.18
CA ARG A 54 0.71 -2.64 3.40
C ARG A 54 1.05 -1.43 2.55
N TYR A 55 0.07 -0.62 2.14
CA TYR A 55 0.33 0.59 1.35
C TYR A 55 1.21 1.60 2.09
N ASP A 56 1.24 1.48 3.41
CA ASP A 56 2.05 2.21 4.38
C ASP A 56 3.49 1.67 4.50
N ASP A 57 3.76 0.47 3.99
CA ASP A 57 5.12 -0.09 3.86
C ASP A 57 5.75 0.35 2.53
N HIS A 58 6.88 1.05 2.62
CA HIS A 58 7.62 1.57 1.47
C HIS A 58 7.97 0.50 0.44
N ALA A 59 8.36 -0.70 0.89
CA ALA A 59 8.72 -1.80 -0.02
C ALA A 59 7.53 -2.32 -0.85
N THR A 60 6.31 -2.10 -0.35
CA THR A 60 5.07 -2.49 -1.04
C THR A 60 4.48 -1.34 -1.86
N ALA A 61 4.59 -0.11 -1.36
CA ALA A 61 3.97 1.07 -1.95
C ALA A 61 4.65 1.53 -3.25
N VAL A 62 5.98 1.53 -3.28
CA VAL A 62 6.76 2.07 -4.41
C VAL A 62 6.49 1.31 -5.72
N PRO A 63 6.51 -0.05 -5.74
CA PRO A 63 6.15 -0.80 -6.95
C PRO A 63 4.71 -0.56 -7.45
N LEU A 64 3.81 -0.13 -6.55
CA LEU A 64 2.43 0.22 -6.88
C LEU A 64 2.29 1.67 -7.41
N GLY A 65 3.40 2.38 -7.58
CA GLY A 65 3.43 3.78 -8.03
C GLY A 65 3.15 4.79 -6.91
N TRP A 66 3.13 4.35 -5.64
CA TRP A 66 2.90 5.23 -4.50
C TRP A 66 4.19 5.44 -3.70
N ASP A 67 4.79 6.62 -3.84
CA ASP A 67 5.96 7.04 -3.07
C ASP A 67 5.62 8.27 -2.20
N ALA A 68 5.22 8.00 -0.96
CA ALA A 68 4.88 9.05 0.00
C ALA A 68 6.10 9.92 0.36
N ALA A 69 7.31 9.35 0.37
CA ALA A 69 8.52 10.08 0.72
C ALA A 69 8.86 11.10 -0.37
N ALA A 70 8.76 10.71 -1.64
CA ALA A 70 8.93 11.61 -2.77
C ALA A 70 7.89 12.75 -2.77
N VAL A 71 6.62 12.45 -2.49
CA VAL A 71 5.57 13.48 -2.38
C VAL A 71 5.86 14.48 -1.26
N VAL A 72 6.27 13.99 -0.08
CA VAL A 72 6.61 14.86 1.05
C VAL A 72 7.84 15.72 0.73
N ALA A 73 8.89 15.14 0.15
CA ALA A 73 10.09 15.85 -0.26
C ALA A 73 9.73 16.99 -1.25
N ARG A 74 8.94 16.66 -2.28
CA ARG A 74 8.47 17.65 -3.25
C ARG A 74 7.65 18.77 -2.61
N GLY A 75 6.78 18.44 -1.66
CA GLY A 75 6.01 19.44 -0.91
C GLY A 75 6.88 20.33 -0.02
N ARG A 76 8.05 19.88 0.44
CA ARG A 76 9.00 20.72 1.17
C ARG A 76 9.73 21.68 0.23
N GLU A 77 10.18 21.20 -0.93
CA GLU A 77 10.80 22.03 -1.96
C GLU A 77 9.88 23.17 -2.41
N LEU A 78 8.61 22.85 -2.71
CA LEU A 78 7.63 23.84 -3.14
C LEU A 78 7.36 24.90 -2.07
N ARG A 79 7.30 24.50 -0.79
CA ARG A 79 7.15 25.45 0.32
C ARG A 79 8.38 26.33 0.49
N ALA A 80 9.59 25.78 0.39
CA ALA A 80 10.82 26.54 0.46
C ALA A 80 10.92 27.57 -0.67
N ALA A 81 10.58 27.18 -1.91
CA ALA A 81 10.53 28.09 -3.05
C ALA A 81 9.49 29.20 -2.85
N ALA A 82 8.27 28.88 -2.41
CA ALA A 82 7.23 29.87 -2.16
C ALA A 82 7.61 30.87 -1.05
N SER A 83 8.28 30.41 0.01
CA SER A 83 8.80 31.29 1.07
C SER A 83 9.93 32.20 0.58
N ALA A 84 10.80 31.70 -0.30
CA ALA A 84 11.86 32.50 -0.91
C ALA A 84 11.29 33.60 -1.81
N SER A 85 10.34 33.29 -2.69
CA SER A 85 9.66 34.29 -3.53
C SER A 85 8.98 35.39 -2.71
N ARG A 86 8.28 35.03 -1.62
CA ARG A 86 7.60 36.01 -0.75
C ARG A 86 8.58 36.94 -0.02
N LYS A 87 9.76 36.44 0.35
CA LYS A 87 10.80 37.25 1.01
C LYS A 87 11.44 38.26 0.05
N VAL A 88 11.53 37.92 -1.24
CA VAL A 88 11.99 38.84 -2.29
C VAL A 88 10.96 39.95 -2.55
N GLU A 89 9.67 39.64 -2.47
CA GLU A 89 8.59 40.60 -2.76
C GLU A 89 8.31 41.57 -1.59
N GLY A 90 8.59 41.19 -0.35
CA GLY A 90 8.45 42.06 0.83
C GLY A 90 9.70 42.90 1.19
N SER A 91 10.72 42.94 0.32
CA SER A 91 12.00 43.63 0.56
C SER A 91 12.11 45.00 -0.15
N TRP A 92 10.99 45.61 -0.51
CA TRP A 92 10.91 46.97 -1.06
C TRP A 92 10.18 47.91 -0.11
#